data_AF-A0A7C4YB33-F1
#
_entry.id   AF-A0A7C4YB33-F1
#
_cell.length_a   1.000
_cell.length_b   1.000
_cell.length_c   1.000
_cell.angle_alpha   90.00
_cell.angle_beta   90.00
_cell.angle_gamma   90.00
#
_symmetry.space_group_name_H-M   'P 1'
#
loop_
_entity.id
_entity.type
_entity.pdbx_description
1 polymer ?
#
loop_
_entity_poly.entity_id
_entity_poly.type
_entity_poly.pdbx_seq_one_letter_code
_entity_poly.pdbx_strand_id
1 'polypeptide(L)'
;IAYRVQNTIEGIDAGSPASGTSLKPGDTITEMEFTVSLPDRDYAKWWPWSLRKTKVVSRELKEDEWAYYWSFLQEATSVKQVVVSVGKEKVTLVPTVDPTLPRVDRGLVFASDTEIQKAKDVGDAFVLSGRRLKDKMTMIYENLIGMAIGRLSPKAISGPITIAAASYDFAGRDTYEFILFLALININLAVVNFLPIPVLDGGHMVFLIYEWLRGKPPSDRVRYIATFLGLAFILCLMAWGIYLDIRRFII
;
A
#
# COMPACT_ATOMS: atom_id res chain seq x y z
N ILE A 1 14.80 -10.10 -20.49
CA ILE A 1 14.41 -9.24 -21.64
C ILE A 1 13.63 -8.08 -21.06
N ALA A 2 14.01 -6.84 -21.34
CA ALA A 2 13.26 -5.66 -20.93
C ALA A 2 12.63 -5.04 -22.19
N TYR A 3 11.35 -4.77 -22.15
CA TYR A 3 10.61 -4.12 -23.24
C TYR A 3 9.84 -2.92 -22.67
N ARG A 4 9.73 -1.85 -23.46
CA ARG A 4 8.99 -0.66 -23.08
C ARG A 4 7.51 -0.89 -23.37
N VAL A 5 6.68 -0.78 -22.36
CA VAL A 5 5.21 -0.81 -22.52
C VAL A 5 4.75 0.62 -22.78
N GLN A 6 4.07 0.87 -23.91
CA GLN A 6 3.55 2.18 -24.30
C GLN A 6 2.04 2.26 -24.06
N ASN A 7 1.55 3.44 -23.68
CA ASN A 7 0.14 3.73 -23.43
C ASN A 7 -0.59 4.31 -24.64
N THR A 8 -0.02 4.16 -25.84
CA THR A 8 -0.62 4.59 -27.10
C THR A 8 -1.48 3.50 -27.71
N ILE A 9 -2.63 3.86 -28.26
CA ILE A 9 -3.52 2.92 -28.95
C ILE A 9 -2.84 2.43 -30.23
N GLU A 10 -2.63 1.11 -30.34
CA GLU A 10 -2.06 0.50 -31.55
C GLU A 10 -3.13 0.23 -32.61
N GLY A 11 -4.32 -0.20 -32.19
CA GLY A 11 -5.43 -0.56 -33.06
C GLY A 11 -6.76 -0.62 -32.31
N ILE A 12 -7.86 -0.60 -33.06
CA ILE A 12 -9.22 -0.73 -32.52
C ILE A 12 -9.92 -1.88 -33.24
N ASP A 13 -10.32 -2.90 -32.50
CA ASP A 13 -11.00 -4.06 -33.05
C ASP A 13 -12.42 -3.71 -33.53
N ALA A 14 -12.80 -4.26 -34.68
CA ALA A 14 -14.12 -4.08 -35.27
C ALA A 14 -15.20 -4.70 -34.36
N GLY A 15 -16.20 -3.90 -33.96
CA GLY A 15 -17.27 -4.32 -33.06
C GLY A 15 -16.91 -4.24 -31.56
N SER A 16 -15.71 -3.76 -31.23
CA SER A 16 -15.37 -3.42 -29.84
C SER A 16 -16.14 -2.17 -29.37
N PRO A 17 -16.32 -1.97 -28.05
CA PRO A 17 -16.89 -0.74 -27.50
C PRO A 17 -16.14 0.53 -27.94
N ALA A 18 -14.86 0.41 -28.30
CA ALA A 18 -14.05 1.51 -28.83
C ALA A 18 -14.31 1.81 -30.32
N SER A 19 -14.85 0.88 -31.11
CA SER A 19 -15.10 1.11 -32.54
C SER A 19 -16.18 2.15 -32.85
N GLY A 20 -17.07 2.43 -31.89
CA GLY A 20 -18.11 3.46 -31.99
C GLY A 20 -17.69 4.85 -31.48
N THR A 21 -16.42 5.02 -31.12
CA THR A 21 -15.89 6.22 -30.46
C THR A 21 -15.04 7.05 -31.40
N SER A 22 -14.61 8.25 -30.99
CA SER A 22 -13.75 9.10 -31.82
C SER A 22 -12.26 8.74 -31.79
N LEU A 23 -11.91 7.69 -31.02
CA LEU A 23 -10.56 7.21 -30.80
C LEU A 23 -9.88 6.69 -32.07
N LYS A 24 -8.57 6.91 -32.14
CA LYS A 24 -7.74 6.49 -33.28
C LYS A 24 -6.43 5.84 -32.82
N PRO A 25 -5.83 4.97 -33.66
CA PRO A 25 -4.46 4.55 -33.47
C PRO A 25 -3.52 5.76 -33.33
N GLY A 26 -2.65 5.74 -32.32
CA GLY A 26 -1.75 6.82 -31.96
C GLY A 26 -2.25 7.71 -30.82
N ASP A 27 -3.51 7.62 -30.42
CA ASP A 27 -4.02 8.36 -29.25
C ASP A 27 -3.42 7.82 -27.95
N THR A 28 -3.17 8.71 -26.99
CA THR A 28 -2.55 8.36 -25.70
C THR A 28 -3.60 8.19 -24.61
N ILE A 29 -3.56 7.05 -23.93
CA ILE A 29 -4.40 6.78 -22.77
C ILE A 29 -3.90 7.60 -21.57
N THR A 30 -4.78 8.45 -21.02
CA THR A 30 -4.45 9.40 -19.94
C THR A 30 -4.90 8.92 -18.57
N GLU A 31 -5.92 8.08 -18.49
CA GLU A 31 -6.42 7.53 -17.23
C GLU A 31 -6.98 6.12 -17.46
N MET A 32 -6.86 5.27 -16.44
CA MET A 32 -7.49 3.95 -16.44
C MET A 32 -8.17 3.70 -15.09
N GLU A 33 -9.40 3.22 -15.11
CA GLU A 33 -10.19 2.85 -13.94
C GLU A 33 -10.50 1.35 -13.98
N PHE A 34 -10.25 0.65 -12.88
CA PHE A 34 -10.54 -0.78 -12.76
C PHE A 34 -11.69 -1.02 -11.81
N THR A 35 -12.69 -1.79 -12.24
CA THR A 35 -13.70 -2.34 -11.35
C THR A 35 -13.31 -3.77 -10.99
N VAL A 36 -12.73 -3.93 -9.80
CA VAL A 36 -12.31 -5.25 -9.28
C VAL A 36 -13.42 -5.82 -8.42
N SER A 37 -13.80 -7.08 -8.67
CA SER A 37 -14.71 -7.82 -7.78
C SER A 37 -13.94 -8.22 -6.53
N LEU A 38 -14.38 -7.74 -5.37
CA LEU A 38 -13.81 -8.20 -4.10
C LEU A 38 -14.39 -9.59 -3.78
N PRO A 39 -13.59 -10.50 -3.19
CA PRO A 39 -14.08 -11.82 -2.80
C PRO A 39 -15.25 -11.68 -1.82
N ASP A 40 -16.24 -12.56 -1.93
CA ASP A 40 -17.40 -12.57 -1.04
C ASP A 40 -16.94 -12.94 0.37
N ARG A 41 -16.99 -11.99 1.28
CA ARG A 41 -16.45 -12.11 2.64
C ARG A 41 -17.63 -12.17 3.60
N ASP A 42 -17.93 -13.37 4.10
CA ASP A 42 -19.10 -13.65 4.96
C ASP A 42 -19.14 -12.80 6.25
N TYR A 43 -17.98 -12.31 6.70
CA TYR A 43 -17.84 -11.41 7.85
C TYR A 43 -18.24 -9.95 7.56
N ALA A 44 -18.49 -9.54 6.32
CA ALA A 44 -19.00 -8.20 6.01
C ALA A 44 -20.38 -7.90 6.63
N LYS A 45 -21.10 -8.94 7.09
CA LYS A 45 -22.47 -8.84 7.65
C LYS A 45 -22.59 -7.98 8.93
N TRP A 46 -21.53 -7.83 9.74
CA TRP A 46 -21.59 -7.13 11.03
C TRP A 46 -20.92 -5.76 11.05
N TRP A 47 -20.28 -5.32 9.95
CA TRP A 47 -19.68 -3.99 9.82
C TRP A 47 -20.40 -3.17 8.73
N PRO A 48 -21.27 -2.20 9.10
CA PRO A 48 -22.17 -1.52 8.16
C PRO A 48 -21.50 -0.71 7.04
N TRP A 49 -20.19 -0.44 7.18
CA TRP A 49 -19.43 0.45 6.29
C TRP A 49 -18.57 -0.33 5.28
N SER A 50 -18.67 -1.67 5.25
CA SER A 50 -17.92 -2.57 4.36
C SER A 50 -18.52 -2.74 2.95
N LEU A 51 -19.44 -1.85 2.56
CA LEU A 51 -20.39 -2.07 1.45
C LEU A 51 -19.84 -1.92 0.01
N ARG A 52 -18.55 -1.63 -0.19
CA ARG A 52 -18.01 -1.64 -1.57
C ARG A 52 -17.70 -3.09 -1.98
N LYS A 53 -18.64 -3.74 -2.68
CA LYS A 53 -18.41 -5.04 -3.36
C LYS A 53 -17.42 -4.93 -4.53
N THR A 54 -17.21 -3.70 -4.99
CA THR A 54 -16.28 -3.36 -6.06
C THR A 54 -15.39 -2.20 -5.62
N LYS A 55 -14.08 -2.33 -5.83
CA LYS A 55 -13.14 -1.23 -5.66
C LYS A 55 -12.86 -0.63 -7.03
N VAL A 56 -13.24 0.65 -7.21
CA VAL A 56 -12.82 1.43 -8.36
C VAL A 56 -11.44 2.00 -8.05
N VAL A 57 -10.43 1.56 -8.80
CA VAL A 57 -9.08 2.13 -8.72
C VAL A 57 -8.91 3.06 -9.91
N SER A 58 -9.04 4.37 -9.71
CA SER A 58 -8.76 5.39 -10.72
C SER A 58 -7.45 6.11 -10.39
N ARG A 59 -6.60 6.32 -11.41
CA ARG A 59 -5.40 7.13 -11.29
C ARG A 59 -5.07 7.73 -12.65
N GLU A 60 -4.71 9.01 -12.64
CA GLU A 60 -4.08 9.67 -13.77
C GLU A 60 -2.74 8.99 -14.07
N LEU A 61 -2.55 8.58 -15.32
CA LEU A 61 -1.39 7.82 -15.75
C LEU A 61 -0.21 8.76 -16.01
N LYS A 62 0.84 8.63 -15.21
CA LYS A 62 2.16 9.18 -15.58
C LYS A 62 2.80 8.29 -16.64
N GLU A 63 3.68 8.88 -17.46
CA GLU A 63 4.27 8.26 -18.66
C GLU A 63 4.98 6.92 -18.37
N ASP A 64 5.46 6.70 -17.14
CA ASP A 64 6.18 5.52 -16.68
C ASP A 64 5.34 4.52 -15.86
N GLU A 65 4.12 4.88 -15.46
CA GLU A 65 3.26 4.01 -14.63
C GLU A 65 2.51 2.94 -15.46
N TRP A 66 2.50 3.06 -16.79
CA TRP A 66 1.74 2.15 -17.66
C TRP A 66 2.15 0.67 -17.55
N ALA A 67 3.43 0.40 -17.34
CA ALA A 67 3.93 -0.97 -17.18
C ALA A 67 3.32 -1.69 -15.97
N TYR A 68 3.03 -0.97 -14.89
CA TYR A 68 2.35 -1.51 -13.72
C TYR A 68 0.92 -1.93 -14.05
N TYR A 69 0.16 -1.06 -14.75
CA TYR A 69 -1.23 -1.34 -15.11
C TYR A 69 -1.34 -2.50 -16.10
N TRP A 70 -0.44 -2.55 -17.07
CA TRP A 70 -0.32 -3.68 -17.98
C TRP A 70 -0.04 -4.98 -17.21
N SER A 71 0.95 -4.99 -16.31
CA SER A 71 1.29 -6.14 -15.46
C SER A 71 0.10 -6.57 -14.59
N PHE A 72 -0.59 -5.62 -13.98
CA PHE A 72 -1.75 -5.88 -13.14
C PHE A 72 -2.88 -6.57 -13.92
N LEU A 73 -3.17 -6.14 -15.15
CA LEU A 73 -4.18 -6.76 -16.00
C LEU A 73 -3.85 -8.22 -16.40
N GLN A 74 -2.56 -8.57 -16.47
CA GLN A 74 -2.15 -9.95 -16.75
C GLN A 74 -2.35 -10.88 -15.55
N GLU A 75 -2.24 -10.36 -14.32
CA GLU A 75 -2.34 -11.15 -13.09
C GLU A 75 -3.75 -11.13 -12.47
N ALA A 76 -4.50 -10.05 -12.66
CA ALA A 76 -5.75 -9.81 -11.96
C ALA A 76 -6.94 -10.53 -12.61
N THR A 77 -7.21 -11.76 -12.15
CA THR A 77 -8.37 -12.56 -12.56
C THR A 77 -9.73 -12.00 -12.09
N SER A 78 -9.73 -10.98 -11.25
CA SER A 78 -10.90 -10.40 -10.60
C SER A 78 -11.40 -9.08 -11.21
N VAL A 79 -10.75 -8.60 -12.29
CA VAL A 79 -11.17 -7.38 -13.00
C VAL A 79 -12.38 -7.70 -13.87
N LYS A 80 -13.52 -7.05 -13.60
CA LYS A 80 -14.75 -7.24 -14.38
C LYS A 80 -14.90 -6.23 -15.51
N GLN A 81 -14.34 -5.04 -15.32
CA GLN A 81 -14.51 -3.91 -16.21
C GLN A 81 -13.31 -2.99 -16.08
N VAL A 82 -12.88 -2.46 -17.22
CA VAL A 82 -11.80 -1.47 -17.35
C VAL A 82 -12.40 -0.26 -18.05
N VAL A 83 -12.30 0.92 -17.46
CA VAL A 83 -12.65 2.18 -18.13
C VAL A 83 -11.37 2.88 -18.52
N VAL A 84 -11.25 3.26 -19.78
CA VAL A 84 -10.09 3.94 -20.34
C VAL A 84 -10.50 5.35 -20.71
N SER A 85 -9.77 6.35 -20.23
CA SER A 85 -9.96 7.75 -20.63
C SER A 85 -8.85 8.16 -21.61
N VAL A 86 -9.26 8.75 -22.72
CA VAL A 86 -8.38 9.41 -23.70
C VAL A 86 -8.85 10.85 -23.83
N GLY A 87 -8.13 11.76 -23.18
CA GLY A 87 -8.56 13.16 -23.10
C GLY A 87 -9.89 13.31 -22.34
N LYS A 88 -10.98 13.63 -23.06
CA LYS A 88 -12.33 13.78 -22.48
C LYS A 88 -13.23 12.56 -22.73
N GLU A 89 -12.82 11.65 -23.60
CA GLU A 89 -13.62 10.49 -23.99
C GLU A 89 -13.33 9.32 -23.05
N LYS A 90 -14.37 8.67 -22.54
CA LYS A 90 -14.28 7.50 -21.67
C LYS A 90 -14.88 6.29 -22.35
N VAL A 91 -14.14 5.19 -22.39
CA VAL A 91 -14.58 3.93 -23.01
C VAL A 91 -14.54 2.81 -21.99
N THR A 92 -15.66 2.11 -21.89
CA THR A 92 -15.81 0.97 -21.00
C THR A 92 -15.50 -0.31 -21.77
N LEU A 93 -14.50 -1.05 -21.29
CA LEU A 93 -14.01 -2.30 -21.85
C LEU A 93 -14.23 -3.44 -20.86
N VAL A 94 -14.47 -4.63 -21.42
CA VAL A 94 -14.47 -5.89 -20.66
C VAL A 94 -13.17 -6.61 -21.01
N PRO A 95 -12.30 -6.89 -20.03
CA PRO A 95 -11.05 -7.59 -20.32
C PRO A 95 -11.33 -9.00 -20.84
N THR A 96 -10.70 -9.35 -21.95
CA THR A 96 -10.77 -10.66 -22.59
C THR A 96 -9.40 -11.32 -22.56
N VAL A 97 -9.38 -12.65 -22.58
CA VAL A 97 -8.13 -13.41 -22.66
C VAL A 97 -7.62 -13.31 -24.10
N ASP A 98 -6.42 -12.76 -24.28
CA ASP A 98 -5.72 -12.76 -25.56
C ASP A 98 -4.86 -14.03 -25.68
N PRO A 99 -5.18 -14.98 -26.59
CA PRO A 99 -4.40 -16.20 -26.77
C PRO A 99 -3.09 -15.98 -27.54
N THR A 100 -2.91 -14.82 -28.18
CA THR A 100 -1.74 -14.50 -29.01
C THR A 100 -0.63 -13.79 -28.24
N LEU A 101 -0.93 -13.28 -27.05
CA LEU A 101 0.02 -12.56 -26.22
C LEU A 101 1.21 -13.48 -25.87
N PRO A 102 2.45 -13.08 -26.19
CA PRO A 102 3.61 -13.89 -25.87
C PRO A 102 3.75 -14.03 -24.36
N ARG A 103 3.52 -15.25 -23.86
CA ARG A 103 3.77 -15.62 -22.46
C ARG A 103 5.24 -15.40 -22.13
N VAL A 104 5.51 -14.44 -21.25
CA VAL A 104 6.87 -14.06 -20.85
C VAL A 104 7.60 -15.24 -20.19
N ASP A 105 6.81 -16.10 -19.54
CA ASP A 105 7.20 -17.37 -18.93
C ASP A 105 7.43 -18.50 -19.95
N ARG A 106 7.09 -18.33 -21.24
CA ARG A 106 7.13 -19.37 -22.28
C ARG A 106 6.40 -20.66 -21.88
N GLY A 107 5.35 -20.54 -21.07
CA GLY A 107 4.60 -21.69 -20.53
C GLY A 107 5.26 -22.34 -19.29
N LEU A 108 6.40 -21.84 -18.83
CA LEU A 108 7.06 -22.24 -17.58
C LEU A 108 6.65 -21.29 -16.46
N VAL A 109 5.42 -21.44 -15.98
CA VAL A 109 5.01 -20.82 -14.72
C VAL A 109 5.53 -21.71 -13.60
N PHE A 110 6.64 -21.34 -12.98
CA PHE A 110 7.05 -21.98 -11.74
C PHE A 110 6.00 -21.68 -10.69
N ALA A 111 5.35 -22.73 -10.18
CA ALA A 111 4.48 -22.57 -9.03
C ALA A 111 5.31 -22.01 -7.87
N SER A 112 4.84 -20.94 -7.25
CA SER A 112 5.46 -20.42 -6.04
C SER A 112 5.42 -21.51 -4.97
N ASP A 113 6.58 -22.10 -4.69
CA ASP A 113 6.70 -23.06 -3.61
C ASP A 113 6.58 -22.31 -2.28
N THR A 114 5.56 -22.66 -1.51
CA THR A 114 5.23 -22.00 -0.25
C THR A 114 5.34 -23.02 0.86
N GLU A 115 6.44 -22.95 1.61
CA GLU A 115 6.63 -23.82 2.76
C GLU A 115 6.28 -23.10 4.06
N ILE A 116 5.53 -23.81 4.92
CA ILE A 116 5.29 -23.34 6.29
C ILE A 116 6.60 -23.43 7.06
N GLN A 117 7.19 -22.27 7.35
CA GLN A 117 8.36 -22.20 8.22
C GLN A 117 7.97 -22.53 9.66
N LYS A 118 8.35 -23.74 10.10
CA LYS A 118 8.16 -24.22 11.47
C LYS A 118 9.51 -24.23 12.18
N ALA A 119 9.53 -23.66 13.38
CA ALA A 119 10.68 -23.78 14.25
C ALA A 119 10.85 -25.23 14.70
N LYS A 120 12.10 -25.71 14.73
CA LYS A 120 12.42 -27.08 15.17
C LYS A 120 12.25 -27.25 16.67
N ASP A 121 12.61 -26.21 17.41
CA ASP A 121 12.56 -26.13 18.87
C ASP A 121 12.32 -24.69 19.32
N VAL A 122 12.21 -24.49 20.65
CA VAL A 122 11.94 -23.17 21.24
C VAL A 122 13.07 -22.17 20.95
N GLY A 123 14.33 -22.61 20.93
CA GLY A 123 15.47 -21.74 20.64
C GLY A 123 15.44 -21.25 19.19
N ASP A 124 15.19 -22.17 18.26
CA ASP A 124 14.99 -21.86 16.84
C ASP A 124 13.79 -20.93 16.63
N ALA A 125 12.73 -21.06 17.44
CA ALA A 125 11.58 -20.15 17.39
C ALA A 125 11.94 -18.71 17.77
N PHE A 126 12.80 -18.50 18.78
CA PHE A 126 13.30 -17.17 19.12
C PHE A 126 14.20 -16.59 18.03
N VAL A 127 15.08 -17.41 17.43
CA VAL A 127 15.93 -16.98 16.31
C VAL A 127 15.09 -16.59 15.11
N LEU A 128 14.11 -17.41 14.74
CA LEU A 128 13.18 -17.14 13.64
C LEU A 128 12.37 -15.86 13.90
N SER A 129 11.88 -15.68 15.12
CA SER A 129 11.16 -14.47 15.54
C SER A 129 12.04 -13.23 15.45
N GLY A 130 13.30 -13.32 15.88
CA GLY A 130 14.27 -12.22 15.79
C GLY A 130 14.57 -11.83 14.34
N ARG A 131 14.71 -12.80 13.43
CA ARG A 131 14.86 -12.52 11.99
C ARG A 131 13.62 -11.83 11.43
N ARG A 132 12.43 -12.37 11.69
CA ARG A 132 11.16 -11.77 11.25
C ARG A 132 11.00 -10.34 11.77
N LEU A 133 11.34 -10.12 13.04
CA LEU A 133 11.30 -8.78 13.66
C LEU A 133 12.21 -7.81 12.88
N LYS A 134 13.46 -8.20 12.62
CA LYS A 134 14.42 -7.40 11.86
C LYS A 134 13.90 -7.08 10.46
N ASP A 135 13.39 -8.08 9.74
CA ASP A 135 12.89 -7.90 8.37
C ASP A 135 11.70 -6.95 8.35
N LYS A 136 10.75 -7.12 9.27
CA LYS A 136 9.59 -6.22 9.39
C LYS A 136 9.99 -4.81 9.79
N MET A 137 10.89 -4.64 10.75
CA MET A 137 11.41 -3.32 11.12
C MET A 137 12.10 -2.64 9.94
N THR A 138 12.97 -3.36 9.21
CA THR A 138 13.69 -2.83 8.04
C THR A 138 12.73 -2.33 6.99
N MET A 139 11.72 -3.14 6.65
CA MET A 139 10.68 -2.76 5.70
C MET A 139 9.91 -1.50 6.15
N ILE A 140 9.60 -1.36 7.45
CA ILE A 140 8.91 -0.17 7.97
C ILE A 140 9.80 1.07 7.82
N TYR A 141 11.08 0.98 8.18
CA TYR A 141 12.03 2.09 8.01
C TYR A 141 12.20 2.49 6.54
N GLU A 142 12.35 1.53 5.64
CA GLU A 142 12.44 1.78 4.19
C GLU A 142 11.18 2.48 3.68
N ASN A 143 10.01 2.08 4.15
CA ASN A 143 8.75 2.74 3.79
C ASN A 143 8.68 4.18 4.33
N LEU A 144 9.06 4.41 5.59
CA LEU A 144 9.09 5.76 6.18
C LEU A 144 10.07 6.69 5.44
N ILE A 145 11.28 6.19 5.16
CA ILE A 145 12.29 6.94 4.39
C ILE A 145 11.78 7.20 2.97
N GLY A 146 11.23 6.18 2.32
CA GLY A 146 10.63 6.28 0.99
C GLY A 146 9.53 7.33 0.91
N MET A 147 8.71 7.47 1.97
CA MET A 147 7.72 8.55 2.07
C MET A 147 8.36 9.91 2.28
N ALA A 148 9.37 10.01 3.15
CA ALA A 148 10.07 11.27 3.43
C ALA A 148 10.79 11.84 2.18
N ILE A 149 11.34 10.98 1.33
CA ILE A 149 12.01 11.38 0.08
C ILE A 149 11.08 11.40 -1.14
N GLY A 150 9.77 11.17 -0.96
CA GLY A 150 8.77 11.24 -2.02
C GLY A 150 8.72 10.07 -3.00
N ARG A 151 9.45 8.98 -2.75
CA ARG A 151 9.35 7.72 -3.53
C ARG A 151 8.05 6.97 -3.25
N LEU A 152 7.49 7.13 -2.05
CA LEU A 152 6.21 6.56 -1.65
C LEU A 152 5.23 7.69 -1.33
N SER A 153 3.97 7.49 -1.73
CA SER A 153 2.92 8.47 -1.46
C SER A 153 2.56 8.49 0.03
N PRO A 154 2.55 9.67 0.69
CA PRO A 154 2.06 9.80 2.07
C PRO A 154 0.58 9.43 2.23
N LYS A 155 -0.18 9.33 1.12
CA LYS A 155 -1.59 8.86 1.12
C LYS A 155 -1.70 7.37 1.45
N ALA A 156 -0.60 6.63 1.48
CA ALA A 156 -0.55 5.22 1.89
C ALA A 156 -0.57 5.04 3.41
N ILE A 157 -0.40 6.12 4.19
CA ILE A 157 -0.51 6.07 5.65
C ILE A 157 -1.95 5.67 6.02
N SER A 158 -2.06 4.65 6.87
CA SER A 158 -3.33 4.18 7.41
C SER A 158 -3.62 4.90 8.73
N GLY A 159 -4.80 5.49 8.85
CA GLY A 159 -5.26 6.04 10.12
C GLY A 159 -5.91 4.98 11.02
N PRO A 160 -6.44 5.40 12.19
CA PRO A 160 -7.05 4.50 13.17
C PRO A 160 -8.23 3.69 12.63
N ILE A 161 -9.02 4.27 11.70
CA ILE A 161 -10.19 3.61 11.13
C ILE A 161 -9.73 2.52 10.15
N THR A 162 -8.72 2.82 9.32
CA THR A 162 -8.14 1.80 8.43
C THR A 162 -7.51 0.66 9.25
N ILE A 163 -6.81 0.98 10.35
CA ILE A 163 -6.24 -0.04 11.24
C ILE A 163 -7.35 -0.90 11.85
N ALA A 164 -8.43 -0.31 12.36
CA ALA A 164 -9.56 -1.05 12.91
C ALA A 164 -10.22 -1.98 11.87
N ALA A 165 -10.42 -1.50 10.64
CA ALA A 165 -10.94 -2.31 9.55
C ALA A 165 -9.99 -3.48 9.18
N ALA A 166 -8.68 -3.25 9.19
CA ALA A 166 -7.69 -4.29 8.97
C ALA A 166 -7.69 -5.32 10.11
N SER A 167 -7.74 -4.87 11.38
CA SER A 167 -7.86 -5.75 12.54
C SER A 167 -9.06 -6.69 12.42
N TYR A 168 -10.20 -6.14 11.99
CA TYR A 168 -11.41 -6.93 11.75
C TYR A 168 -11.20 -7.96 10.64
N ASP A 169 -10.55 -7.56 9.55
CA ASP A 169 -10.25 -8.46 8.44
C ASP A 169 -9.36 -9.63 8.87
N PHE A 170 -8.31 -9.37 9.63
CA PHE A 170 -7.41 -10.41 10.12
C PHE A 170 -8.05 -11.29 11.19
N ALA A 171 -8.92 -10.73 12.03
CA ALA A 171 -9.67 -11.50 13.02
C ALA A 171 -10.68 -12.49 12.39
N GLY A 172 -11.20 -12.17 11.20
CA GLY A 172 -12.14 -13.03 10.47
C GLY A 172 -11.50 -14.17 9.66
N ARG A 173 -10.16 -14.29 9.63
CA ARG A 173 -9.44 -15.31 8.85
C ARG A 173 -9.08 -16.53 9.70
N ASP A 174 -7.94 -16.46 10.39
CA ASP A 174 -7.46 -17.50 11.31
C ASP A 174 -6.70 -16.84 12.48
N THR A 175 -6.66 -17.53 13.62
CA THR A 175 -6.00 -17.04 14.84
C THR A 175 -4.51 -16.76 14.61
N TYR A 176 -3.84 -17.56 13.78
CA TYR A 176 -2.44 -17.35 13.44
C TYR A 176 -2.21 -16.01 12.73
N GLU A 177 -3.03 -15.71 11.72
CA GLU A 177 -2.93 -14.45 10.97
C GLU A 177 -3.24 -13.24 11.86
N PHE A 178 -4.22 -13.37 12.76
CA PHE A 178 -4.55 -12.31 13.72
C PHE A 178 -3.39 -11.99 14.67
N ILE A 179 -2.73 -13.02 15.23
CA ILE A 179 -1.55 -12.84 16.10
C ILE A 179 -0.40 -12.17 15.33
N LEU A 180 -0.15 -12.59 14.09
CA LEU A 180 0.87 -11.96 13.25
C LEU A 180 0.55 -10.50 12.94
N PHE A 181 -0.72 -10.17 12.73
CA PHE A 181 -1.15 -8.80 12.52
C PHE A 181 -0.99 -7.94 13.78
N LEU A 182 -1.34 -8.46 14.96
CA LEU A 182 -1.08 -7.78 16.23
C LEU A 182 0.43 -7.58 16.47
N ALA A 183 1.25 -8.56 16.14
CA ALA A 183 2.70 -8.42 16.20
C ALA A 183 3.18 -7.30 15.27
N LEU A 184 2.65 -7.21 14.05
CA LEU A 184 2.97 -6.14 13.10
C LEU A 184 2.59 -4.75 13.63
N ILE A 185 1.42 -4.59 14.27
CA ILE A 185 1.02 -3.31 14.90
C ILE A 185 2.01 -2.93 15.99
N ASN A 186 2.38 -3.87 16.86
CA ASN A 186 3.33 -3.60 17.95
C ASN A 186 4.72 -3.21 17.40
N ILE A 187 5.18 -3.86 16.32
CA ILE A 187 6.44 -3.50 15.66
C ILE A 187 6.36 -2.09 15.07
N ASN A 188 5.25 -1.74 14.41
CA ASN A 188 5.04 -0.38 13.90
C ASN A 188 5.08 0.66 15.01
N LEU A 189 4.39 0.41 16.13
CA LEU A 189 4.38 1.32 17.28
C LEU A 189 5.78 1.47 17.87
N ALA A 190 6.52 0.37 18.01
CA ALA A 190 7.90 0.40 18.46
C ALA A 190 8.76 1.27 17.52
N VAL A 191 8.74 1.00 16.20
CA VAL A 191 9.51 1.77 15.21
C VAL A 191 9.16 3.26 15.25
N VAL A 192 7.88 3.61 15.32
CA VAL A 192 7.43 5.00 15.43
C VAL A 192 7.94 5.62 16.72
N ASN A 193 7.84 4.93 17.86
CA ASN A 193 8.34 5.43 19.15
C ASN A 193 9.86 5.61 19.18
N PHE A 194 10.61 4.85 18.37
CA PHE A 194 12.06 5.02 18.22
C PHE A 194 12.46 6.22 17.35
N LEU A 195 11.52 6.88 16.67
CA LEU A 195 11.82 8.08 15.89
C LEU A 195 12.33 9.22 16.80
N PRO A 196 13.24 10.07 16.31
CA PRO A 196 13.82 11.19 17.07
C PRO A 196 12.84 12.36 17.21
N ILE A 197 11.66 12.10 17.77
CA ILE A 197 10.58 13.07 17.98
C ILE A 197 10.48 13.32 19.49
N PRO A 198 10.70 14.56 19.98
CA PRO A 198 10.80 14.90 21.42
C PRO A 198 9.66 14.49 22.37
N VAL A 199 8.51 14.04 21.86
CA VAL A 199 7.37 13.54 22.66
C VAL A 199 7.30 12.00 22.68
N LEU A 200 8.12 11.33 21.86
CA LEU A 200 8.28 9.89 21.79
C LEU A 200 9.55 9.46 22.54
N ASP A 201 9.63 8.17 22.88
CA ASP A 201 10.78 7.59 23.59
C ASP A 201 12.13 7.86 22.88
N GLY A 202 12.13 7.83 21.54
CA GLY A 202 13.30 8.15 20.73
C GLY A 202 13.74 9.63 20.85
N GLY A 203 12.82 10.55 21.10
CA GLY A 203 13.15 11.95 21.40
C GLY A 203 13.87 12.11 22.74
N HIS A 204 13.45 11.36 23.75
CA HIS A 204 14.16 11.30 25.03
C HIS A 204 15.57 10.71 24.87
N MET A 205 15.70 9.66 24.06
CA MET A 205 17.02 9.11 23.71
C MET A 205 17.92 10.15 23.05
N VAL A 206 17.40 10.98 22.13
CA VAL A 206 18.17 12.08 21.53
C VAL A 206 18.65 13.08 22.57
N PHE A 207 17.82 13.45 23.55
CA PHE A 207 18.24 14.35 24.63
C PHE A 207 19.33 13.74 25.52
N LEU A 208 19.23 12.44 25.82
CA LEU A 208 20.25 11.71 26.58
C LEU A 208 21.58 11.60 25.82
N ILE A 209 21.53 11.31 24.52
CA ILE A 209 22.72 11.30 23.65
C ILE A 209 23.35 12.69 23.61
N TYR A 210 22.52 13.73 23.46
CA TYR A 210 22.99 15.12 23.49
C TYR A 210 23.67 15.45 24.83
N GLU A 211 23.05 15.08 25.95
CA GLU A 211 23.59 15.32 27.29
C GLU A 211 24.91 14.57 27.52
N TRP A 212 24.99 13.31 27.08
CA TRP A 212 26.21 12.51 27.13
C TRP A 212 27.35 13.15 26.33
N LEU A 213 27.07 13.69 25.13
CA LEU A 213 28.07 14.38 24.30
C LEU A 213 28.49 15.75 24.85
N ARG A 214 27.55 16.51 25.43
CA ARG A 214 27.80 17.88 25.94
C ARG A 214 28.26 17.91 27.40
N GLY A 215 28.11 16.81 28.14
CA GLY A 215 28.34 16.72 29.58
C GLY A 215 27.37 17.58 30.41
N LYS A 216 26.31 18.12 29.81
CA LYS A 216 25.31 18.95 30.47
C LYS A 216 23.94 18.81 29.81
N PRO A 217 22.86 18.85 30.59
CA PRO A 217 21.51 18.73 30.05
C PRO A 217 21.18 19.91 29.11
N PRO A 218 20.31 19.71 28.11
CA PRO A 218 19.75 20.81 27.34
C PRO A 218 18.94 21.72 28.26
N SER A 219 18.92 23.02 27.96
CA SER A 219 18.15 23.98 28.76
C SER A 219 16.67 23.65 28.72
N ASP A 220 15.96 23.92 29.83
CA ASP A 220 14.52 23.64 29.95
C ASP A 220 13.71 24.28 28.83
N ARG A 221 14.12 25.48 28.39
CA ARG A 221 13.51 26.18 27.26
C ARG A 221 13.63 25.40 25.94
N VAL A 222 14.79 24.82 25.66
CA VAL A 222 15.00 24.01 24.44
C VAL A 222 14.16 22.74 24.51
N ARG A 223 14.16 22.05 25.66
CA ARG A 223 13.35 20.85 25.87
C ARG A 223 11.87 21.13 25.68
N TYR A 224 11.36 22.20 26.31
CA TYR A 224 9.96 22.61 26.20
C TYR A 224 9.55 22.91 24.76
N ILE A 225 10.34 23.72 24.04
CA ILE A 225 10.04 24.07 22.64
C ILE A 225 10.07 22.81 21.76
N ALA A 226 11.08 21.96 21.93
CA ALA A 226 11.21 20.73 21.17
C ALA A 226 10.04 19.77 21.41
N THR A 227 9.63 19.56 22.67
CA THR A 227 8.47 18.74 23.03
C THR A 227 7.18 19.31 22.47
N PHE A 228 6.97 20.63 22.56
CA PHE A 228 5.79 21.27 22.00
C PHE A 228 5.71 21.13 20.48
N LEU A 229 6.83 21.35 19.77
CA LEU A 229 6.91 21.14 18.32
C LEU A 229 6.67 19.67 17.93
N GLY A 230 7.25 18.74 18.69
CA GLY A 230 7.03 17.31 18.50
C GLY A 230 5.57 16.91 18.69
N LEU A 231 4.93 17.41 19.75
CA LEU A 231 3.51 17.17 20.02
C LEU A 231 2.63 17.75 18.91
N ALA A 232 2.85 19.01 18.51
CA ALA A 232 2.12 19.63 17.42
C ALA A 232 2.26 18.84 16.12
N PHE A 233 3.47 18.36 15.81
CA PHE A 233 3.72 17.53 14.65
C PHE A 233 2.93 16.20 14.67
N ILE A 234 2.94 15.47 15.80
CA ILE A 234 2.17 14.22 15.92
C ILE A 234 0.67 14.48 15.80
N LEU A 235 0.14 15.54 16.43
CA LEU A 235 -1.27 15.89 16.32
C LEU A 235 -1.66 16.22 14.87
N CYS A 236 -0.80 16.93 14.13
CA CYS A 236 -1.00 17.18 12.71
C CYS A 236 -1.00 15.87 11.90
N LEU A 237 -0.08 14.95 12.16
CA LEU A 237 -0.05 13.64 11.49
C LEU A 237 -1.29 12.80 11.82
N MET A 238 -1.75 12.83 13.07
CA MET A 238 -2.96 12.12 13.49
C MET A 238 -4.20 12.69 12.79
N ALA A 239 -4.35 14.01 12.77
CA ALA A 239 -5.42 14.70 12.04
C ALA A 239 -5.36 14.38 10.54
N TRP A 240 -4.16 14.36 9.95
CA TRP A 240 -3.95 13.98 8.56
C TRP A 240 -4.36 12.52 8.28
N GLY A 241 -3.97 11.58 9.14
CA GLY A 241 -4.35 10.16 9.02
C GLY A 241 -5.86 9.96 9.11
N ILE A 242 -6.53 10.65 10.04
CA ILE A 242 -8.00 10.65 10.15
C ILE A 242 -8.63 11.24 8.89
N TYR A 243 -8.10 12.36 8.37
CA TYR A 243 -8.57 12.95 7.12
C TYR A 243 -8.45 11.98 5.95
N LEU A 244 -7.32 11.27 5.82
CA LEU A 244 -7.13 10.25 4.78
C LEU A 244 -8.10 9.09 4.93
N ASP A 245 -8.37 8.63 6.16
CA ASP A 245 -9.37 7.60 6.43
C ASP A 245 -10.77 8.05 6.01
N ILE A 246 -11.20 9.24 6.44
CA ILE A 246 -12.51 9.81 6.06
C ILE A 246 -12.63 9.87 4.54
N ARG A 247 -11.60 10.37 3.86
CA ARG A 247 -11.57 10.41 2.39
C ARG A 247 -11.65 9.03 1.77
N ARG A 248 -11.05 8.01 2.38
CA ARG A 248 -11.03 6.64 1.84
C ARG A 248 -12.36 5.91 2.01
N PHE A 249 -13.08 6.16 3.09
CA PHE A 249 -14.32 5.45 3.41
C PHE A 249 -15.59 6.18 2.94
N ILE A 250 -15.56 7.52 2.84
CA ILE A 250 -16.75 8.32 2.51
C ILE A 250 -16.76 8.78 1.04
N ILE A 251 -15.60 9.08 0.46
CA ILE A 251 -15.45 9.61 -0.91
C ILE A 251 -14.99 8.48 -1.83
#